data_AF-A0A0R1UAZ4-F1
#
_entry.id   AF-A0A0R1UAZ4-F1
#
_cell.length_a   1.000
_cell.length_b   1.000
_cell.length_c   1.000
_cell.angle_alpha   90.00
_cell.angle_beta   90.00
_cell.angle_gamma   90.00
#
_symmetry.space_group_name_H-M   'P 1'
#
loop_
_entity.id
_entity.type
_entity.pdbx_description
1 polymer ?
#
loop_
_entity_poly.entity_id
_entity_poly.type
_entity_poly.pdbx_seq_one_letter_code
_entity_poly.pdbx_strand_id
1 'polypeptide(L)'
;MQAKAKMNSEWRDEAMKINLQEQDIEYRIEKGIAQGIEQGVMQGTNETTLKMIRAMKDDGLAKAPIVRLVAQSRQISEAEAQRYYTNGDCGLGKED
;
A
#
# COMPACT_ATOMS: atom_id res chain seq x y z
N MET A 1 5.86 -34.17 -46.93
CA MET A 1 5.53 -34.41 -45.51
C MET A 1 6.31 -33.51 -44.54
N GLN A 2 7.63 -33.35 -44.71
CA GLN A 2 8.48 -32.57 -43.79
C GLN A 2 8.09 -31.09 -43.61
N ALA A 3 7.69 -30.37 -44.67
CA ALA A 3 7.28 -28.97 -44.57
C ALA A 3 6.04 -28.75 -43.69
N LYS A 4 5.04 -29.65 -43.76
CA LYS A 4 3.84 -29.60 -42.91
C LYS A 4 4.17 -29.87 -41.44
N ALA A 5 5.09 -30.80 -41.17
CA ALA A 5 5.55 -31.10 -39.82
C ALA A 5 6.33 -29.93 -39.20
N LYS A 6 7.18 -29.27 -39.99
CA LYS A 6 7.92 -28.07 -39.57
C LYS A 6 6.97 -26.92 -39.20
N MET A 7 6.01 -26.63 -40.09
CA MET A 7 5.01 -25.57 -39.85
C MET A 7 4.17 -25.83 -38.59
N ASN A 8 3.81 -27.10 -38.33
CA ASN A 8 3.09 -27.47 -37.10
C ASN A 8 3.96 -27.34 -35.83
N SER A 9 5.28 -27.52 -35.94
CA SER A 9 6.21 -27.27 -34.83
C SER A 9 6.33 -25.79 -34.54
N GLU A 10 6.50 -24.97 -35.57
CA GLU A 10 6.62 -23.51 -35.45
C GLU A 10 5.35 -22.90 -34.81
N TRP A 11 4.17 -23.39 -35.18
CA TRP A 11 2.91 -22.97 -34.57
C TRP A 11 2.81 -23.32 -33.08
N ARG A 12 3.36 -24.48 -32.66
CA ARG A 12 3.40 -24.86 -31.24
C ARG A 12 4.36 -23.98 -30.46
N ASP A 13 5.52 -23.66 -31.03
CA ASP A 13 6.51 -22.80 -30.41
C ASP A 13 5.99 -21.36 -30.27
N GLU A 14 5.29 -20.86 -31.29
CA GLU A 14 4.65 -19.55 -31.27
C GLU A 14 3.50 -19.50 -30.26
N ALA A 15 2.63 -20.52 -30.23
CA ALA A 15 1.58 -20.63 -29.22
C ALA A 15 2.14 -20.69 -27.79
N MET A 16 3.24 -21.42 -27.57
CA MET A 16 3.92 -21.48 -26.28
C MET A 16 4.44 -20.10 -25.85
N LYS A 17 5.06 -19.34 -26.77
CA LYS A 17 5.54 -17.99 -26.48
C LYS A 17 4.42 -17.04 -26.10
N ILE A 18 3.30 -17.07 -26.84
CA ILE A 18 2.13 -16.24 -26.55
C ILE A 18 1.59 -16.57 -25.15
N ASN A 19 1.37 -17.86 -24.84
CA ASN A 19 0.88 -18.28 -23.53
C ASN A 19 1.80 -17.82 -22.38
N LEU A 20 3.13 -17.92 -22.57
CA LEU A 20 4.08 -17.45 -21.57
C LEU A 20 4.05 -15.93 -21.38
N GLN A 21 3.88 -15.18 -22.47
CA GLN A 21 3.74 -13.72 -22.41
C GLN A 21 2.44 -13.30 -21.71
N GLU A 22 1.33 -13.97 -22.01
CA GLU A 22 0.05 -13.73 -21.35
C GLU A 22 0.14 -14.00 -19.84
N GLN A 23 0.75 -15.13 -19.44
CA GLN A 23 1.00 -15.45 -18.04
C GLN A 23 1.90 -14.42 -17.33
N ASP A 24 2.95 -13.92 -17.98
CA ASP A 24 3.81 -12.87 -17.41
C ASP A 24 3.02 -11.56 -17.21
N ILE A 25 2.19 -11.19 -18.18
CA ILE A 25 1.35 -9.99 -18.09
C ILE A 25 0.35 -10.12 -16.94
N GLU A 26 -0.38 -11.24 -16.87
CA GLU A 26 -1.32 -11.52 -15.77
C GLU A 26 -0.63 -11.44 -14.41
N TYR A 27 0.51 -12.12 -14.26
CA TYR A 27 1.28 -12.11 -13.03
C TYR A 27 1.70 -10.68 -12.62
N ARG A 28 2.18 -9.88 -13.57
CA ARG A 28 2.62 -8.50 -13.30
C ARG A 28 1.46 -7.60 -12.94
N ILE A 29 0.30 -7.77 -13.57
CA ILE A 29 -0.92 -7.04 -13.23
C ILE A 29 -1.38 -7.40 -11.82
N GLU A 30 -1.49 -8.69 -11.51
CA GLU A 30 -1.90 -9.15 -10.17
C GLU A 30 -0.97 -8.61 -9.08
N LYS A 31 0.34 -8.71 -9.29
CA LYS A 31 1.32 -8.17 -8.34
C LYS A 31 1.22 -6.65 -8.20
N GLY A 32 1.07 -5.93 -9.31
CA GLY A 32 0.92 -4.48 -9.29
C GLY A 32 -0.34 -4.03 -8.55
N ILE A 33 -1.47 -4.69 -8.80
CA ILE A 33 -2.74 -4.40 -8.11
C ILE A 33 -2.62 -4.70 -6.62
N ALA A 34 -2.09 -5.86 -6.24
CA ALA A 34 -1.93 -6.24 -4.84
C ALA A 34 -1.06 -5.23 -4.07
N GLN A 35 0.08 -4.84 -4.64
CA GLN A 35 0.97 -3.82 -4.06
C GLN A 35 0.29 -2.45 -3.96
N GLY A 36 -0.43 -2.04 -5.00
CA GLY A 36 -1.15 -0.77 -5.01
C GLY A 36 -2.25 -0.70 -3.95
N ILE A 37 -3.03 -1.78 -3.79
CA ILE A 37 -4.06 -1.88 -2.76
C ILE A 37 -3.43 -1.83 -1.36
N GLU A 38 -2.40 -2.62 -1.10
CA GLU A 38 -1.73 -2.65 0.19
C GLU A 38 -1.17 -1.28 0.59
N GLN A 39 -0.48 -0.61 -0.34
CA GLN A 39 0.06 0.74 -0.12
C GLN A 39 -1.06 1.77 0.10
N GLY A 40 -2.12 1.72 -0.71
CA GLY A 40 -3.26 2.64 -0.59
C GLY A 40 -3.99 2.50 0.74
N VAL A 41 -4.22 1.28 1.21
CA VAL A 41 -4.84 1.00 2.52
C VAL A 41 -3.95 1.52 3.65
N MET A 42 -2.64 1.25 3.60
CA MET A 42 -1.70 1.73 4.61
C MET A 42 -1.64 3.26 4.68
N GLN A 43 -1.59 3.93 3.53
CA GLN A 43 -1.59 5.40 3.45
C GLN A 43 -2.90 5.98 4.01
N GLY A 44 -4.05 5.51 3.54
CA GLY A 44 -5.36 6.03 3.94
C GLY A 44 -5.64 5.83 5.44
N THR A 45 -5.26 4.67 6.00
CA THR A 45 -5.37 4.44 7.44
C THR A 45 -4.48 5.41 8.22
N ASN A 46 -3.21 5.58 7.82
CA ASN A 46 -2.26 6.49 8.49
C ASN A 46 -2.75 7.94 8.47
N GLU A 47 -3.22 8.42 7.32
CA GLU A 47 -3.80 9.76 7.19
C GLU A 47 -5.01 9.95 8.11
N THR A 48 -5.90 8.95 8.18
CA THR A 48 -7.08 9.00 9.05
C THR A 48 -6.67 9.13 10.52
N THR A 49 -5.69 8.34 10.96
CA THR A 49 -5.17 8.42 12.34
C THR A 49 -4.55 9.78 12.63
N LEU A 50 -3.77 10.35 11.71
CA LEU A 50 -3.20 11.70 11.88
C LEU A 50 -4.29 12.79 11.95
N LYS A 51 -5.34 12.69 11.13
CA LYS A 51 -6.50 13.61 11.18
C LYS A 51 -7.20 13.54 12.54
N MET A 52 -7.42 12.32 13.08
CA MET A 52 -8.03 12.14 14.40
C MET A 52 -7.15 12.71 15.52
N ILE A 53 -5.83 12.51 15.45
CA ILE A 53 -4.88 13.10 16.42
C ILE A 53 -4.96 14.63 16.41
N ARG A 54 -5.00 15.25 15.21
CA ARG A 54 -5.14 16.71 15.09
C ARG A 54 -6.45 17.19 15.70
N ALA A 55 -7.57 16.58 15.35
CA ALA A 55 -8.88 16.93 15.92
C ALA A 55 -8.88 16.85 17.45
N MET A 56 -8.34 15.77 18.04
CA MET A 56 -8.25 15.65 19.50
C MET A 56 -7.36 16.71 20.14
N LYS A 57 -6.29 17.15 19.47
CA LYS A 57 -5.44 18.25 19.95
C LYS A 57 -6.16 19.58 19.88
N ASP A 58 -6.88 19.84 18.79
CA ASP A 58 -7.66 21.06 18.60
C ASP A 58 -8.79 21.16 19.64
N ASP A 59 -9.37 20.01 20.03
CA ASP A 59 -10.32 19.88 21.13
C ASP A 59 -9.68 19.99 22.53
N GLY A 60 -8.35 20.17 22.62
CA GLY A 60 -7.64 20.39 23.88
C GLY A 60 -7.38 19.11 24.70
N LEU A 61 -7.53 17.92 24.12
CA LEU A 61 -7.23 16.68 24.84
C LEU A 61 -5.74 16.59 25.16
N ALA A 62 -5.45 16.12 26.37
CA ALA A 62 -4.07 15.87 26.78
C ALA A 62 -3.41 14.79 25.92
N LYS A 63 -2.11 14.95 25.71
CA LYS A 63 -1.26 14.05 24.91
C LYS A 63 -1.35 12.57 25.33
N ALA A 64 -1.26 12.27 26.62
CA ALA A 64 -1.16 10.88 27.09
C ALA A 64 -2.41 10.04 26.76
N PRO A 65 -3.64 10.54 26.99
CA PRO A 65 -4.87 9.90 26.51
C PRO A 65 -4.89 9.64 24.99
N ILE A 66 -4.43 10.59 24.18
CA ILE A 66 -4.39 10.46 22.72
C ILE A 66 -3.44 9.34 22.30
N VAL A 67 -2.22 9.33 22.84
CA VAL A 67 -1.20 8.31 22.55
C VAL A 67 -1.70 6.91 22.93
N ARG A 68 -2.31 6.78 24.12
CA ARG A 68 -2.87 5.50 24.58
C ARG A 68 -4.00 5.01 23.68
N LEU A 69 -4.90 5.90 23.24
CA LEU A 69 -6.00 5.54 22.33
C LEU A 69 -5.48 5.07 20.96
N VAL A 70 -4.46 5.74 20.43
CA VAL A 70 -3.81 5.35 19.16
C VAL A 70 -3.11 4.00 19.31
N ALA A 71 -2.39 3.79 20.41
CA ALA A 71 -1.74 2.51 20.72
C ALA A 71 -2.75 1.36 20.77
N GLN A 72 -3.87 1.55 21.47
CA GLN A 72 -4.93 0.54 21.59
C GLN A 72 -5.65 0.27 20.28
N SER A 73 -6.10 1.32 19.58
CA SER A 73 -6.87 1.17 18.32
C SER A 73 -6.07 0.51 17.21
N ARG A 74 -4.76 0.77 17.16
CA ARG A 74 -3.86 0.18 16.15
C ARG A 74 -3.11 -1.06 16.61
N GLN A 75 -3.27 -1.44 17.88
CA GLN A 75 -2.54 -2.56 18.50
C GLN A 75 -1.01 -2.41 18.35
N ILE A 76 -0.52 -1.20 18.55
CA ILE A 76 0.91 -0.84 18.49
C ILE A 76 1.42 -0.44 19.87
N SER A 77 2.74 -0.38 20.02
CA SER A 77 3.33 0.12 21.27
C SER A 77 3.04 1.61 21.49
N GLU A 78 3.00 2.05 22.76
CA GLU A 78 2.85 3.49 23.07
C GLU A 78 4.01 4.32 22.50
N ALA A 79 5.22 3.76 22.43
CA ALA A 79 6.37 4.41 21.79
C ALA A 79 6.16 4.64 20.29
N GLU A 80 5.49 3.70 19.61
CA GLU A 80 5.15 3.85 18.20
C GLU A 80 3.99 4.82 18.00
N ALA A 81 2.94 4.73 18.83
CA ALA A 81 1.84 5.69 18.84
C ALA A 81 2.32 7.13 19.11
N GLN A 82 3.35 7.29 19.94
CA GLN A 82 4.00 8.57 20.20
C GLN A 82 4.58 9.19 18.91
N ARG A 83 5.06 8.38 17.95
CA ARG A 83 5.54 8.88 16.66
C ARG A 83 4.41 9.46 15.82
N TYR A 84 3.21 8.90 15.85
CA TYR A 84 2.05 9.50 15.18
C TYR A 84 1.68 10.85 15.79
N TYR A 85 1.74 10.97 17.12
CA TYR A 85 1.49 12.24 17.80
C TYR A 85 2.51 13.30 17.38
N THR A 86 3.80 12.95 17.40
CA THR A 86 4.89 13.87 17.03
C THR A 86 4.91 14.19 15.53
N ASN A 87 4.63 13.22 14.65
CA ASN A 87 4.56 13.47 13.21
C ASN A 87 3.32 14.27 12.81
N GLY A 88 2.26 14.23 13.62
CA GLY A 88 1.10 15.10 13.51
C GLY A 88 1.43 16.59 13.72
N ASP A 89 2.57 16.92 14.33
CA ASP A 89 3.09 18.30 14.51
C ASP A 89 3.85 18.83 13.28
N CYS A 90 4.17 18.01 12.26
CA CYS A 90 4.90 18.44 11.07
C CYS A 90 3.98 19.13 10.04
N GLY A 91 3.17 20.08 10.50
CA GLY A 91 2.19 20.83 9.68
C GLY A 91 2.00 22.29 10.10
N LEU A 92 2.82 22.82 11.01
CA LEU A 92 2.82 24.24 11.37
C LEU A 92 4.17 24.86 11.04
N GLY A 93 4.18 25.69 10.01
CA GLY A 93 5.31 26.51 9.61
C GLY A 93 5.74 26.26 8.17
N LYS A 94 4.99 26.81 7.22
CA LYS A 94 5.47 27.76 6.19
C LYS A 94 4.26 28.42 5.54
N GLU A 95 3.71 29.42 6.23
CA GLU A 95 3.29 30.63 5.53
C GLU A 95 4.57 31.40 5.21
N ASP A 96 4.81 31.63 3.92
CA ASP A 96 5.51 32.77 3.30
C ASP A 96 5.40 32.62 1.78
#